data_AF-A0A142CSQ7-F1
#
_entry.id   AF-A0A142CSQ7-F1
#
_cell.length_a   1.000
_cell.length_b   1.000
_cell.length_c   1.000
_cell.angle_alpha   90.00
_cell.angle_beta   90.00
_cell.angle_gamma   90.00
#
_symmetry.space_group_name_H-M   'P 1'
#
loop_
_entity.id
_entity.type
_entity.pdbx_description
1 polymer ?
#
loop_
_entity_poly.entity_id
_entity_poly.type
_entity_poly.pdbx_seq_one_letter_code
_entity_poly.pdbx_strand_id
1 'polypeptide(L)'
;MKLNEWYKDIFREASNIAMSHALTSLSEMVGGPIEMEPPDVEVLSRVEFLKTLAQNGISKSFVVAFDITEGLNGITVLQFPTRSAINLSAALMGMDPSGMEELDEMGKSAITEVGNILISVYTDILAKLLGEPVSLSPPKPISSLYDIEKELNRPDLRNVDKIMLFKTRFYEENIGFESFFYLVPDETSFEKLVKRLEAQVKEEGDE
;
A
#
# COMPACT_ATOMS: atom_id res chain seq x y z
N MET A 1 20.62 -14.02 1.56
CA MET A 1 20.46 -13.08 0.42
C MET A 1 19.48 -13.58 -0.64
N LYS A 2 19.38 -14.89 -0.96
CA LYS A 2 18.34 -15.43 -1.88
C LYS A 2 16.90 -15.38 -1.35
N LEU A 3 16.74 -15.41 -0.03
CA LEU A 3 15.44 -15.50 0.64
C LEU A 3 14.59 -14.22 0.44
N ASN A 4 15.23 -13.04 0.48
CA ASN A 4 14.54 -11.76 0.30
C ASN A 4 13.97 -11.56 -1.11
N GLU A 5 14.72 -11.94 -2.16
CA GLU A 5 14.25 -11.78 -3.55
C GLU A 5 13.04 -12.66 -3.85
N TRP A 6 13.00 -13.83 -3.24
CA TRP A 6 11.91 -14.76 -3.44
C TRP A 6 10.61 -14.36 -2.73
N TYR A 7 10.69 -13.83 -1.50
CA TYR A 7 9.49 -13.30 -0.85
C TYR A 7 8.89 -12.17 -1.69
N LYS A 8 9.74 -11.30 -2.25
CA LYS A 8 9.28 -10.24 -3.15
C LYS A 8 8.54 -10.82 -4.36
N ASP A 9 9.03 -11.90 -4.95
CA ASP A 9 8.37 -12.56 -6.08
C ASP A 9 6.99 -13.11 -5.72
N ILE A 10 6.84 -13.82 -4.59
CA ILE A 10 5.54 -14.34 -4.14
C ILE A 10 4.57 -13.19 -3.87
N PHE A 11 5.03 -12.14 -3.18
CA PHE A 11 4.23 -10.96 -2.92
C PHE A 11 3.80 -10.25 -4.20
N ARG A 12 4.72 -10.11 -5.16
CA ARG A 12 4.45 -9.51 -6.47
C ARG A 12 3.40 -10.31 -7.23
N GLU A 13 3.48 -11.63 -7.21
CA GLU A 13 2.50 -12.52 -7.86
C GLU A 13 1.13 -12.45 -7.18
N ALA A 14 1.08 -12.56 -5.85
CA ALA A 14 -0.17 -12.42 -5.10
C ALA A 14 -0.81 -11.05 -5.30
N SER A 15 0.01 -10.00 -5.34
CA SER A 15 -0.46 -8.64 -5.59
C SER A 15 -1.00 -8.47 -7.01
N ASN A 16 -0.33 -9.03 -8.02
CA ASN A 16 -0.78 -8.95 -9.41
C ASN A 16 -2.15 -9.63 -9.61
N ILE A 17 -2.39 -10.77 -8.93
CA ILE A 17 -3.68 -11.46 -8.97
C ILE A 17 -4.78 -10.64 -8.28
N ALA A 18 -4.53 -10.18 -7.06
CA ALA A 18 -5.55 -9.48 -6.27
C ALA A 18 -5.88 -8.09 -6.82
N MET A 19 -4.89 -7.39 -7.39
CA MET A 19 -5.08 -6.07 -7.99
C MET A 19 -5.96 -6.07 -9.25
N SER A 20 -6.21 -7.23 -9.87
CA SER A 20 -7.14 -7.32 -11.00
C SER A 20 -8.57 -6.91 -10.60
N HIS A 21 -8.99 -7.22 -9.37
CA HIS A 21 -10.27 -6.75 -8.84
C HIS A 21 -10.24 -5.24 -8.57
N ALA A 22 -9.13 -4.72 -8.03
CA ALA A 22 -8.93 -3.28 -7.84
C ALA A 22 -9.07 -2.52 -9.16
N LEU A 23 -8.40 -3.00 -10.21
CA LEU A 23 -8.45 -2.42 -11.55
C LEU A 23 -9.87 -2.34 -12.11
N THR A 24 -10.70 -3.35 -11.85
CA THR A 24 -12.09 -3.35 -12.31
C THR A 24 -12.87 -2.23 -11.64
N SER A 25 -12.83 -2.16 -10.30
CA SER A 25 -13.52 -1.09 -9.56
C SER A 25 -12.99 0.30 -9.89
N LEU A 26 -11.67 0.46 -10.04
CA LEU A 26 -11.09 1.74 -10.43
C LEU A 26 -11.49 2.15 -11.85
N SER A 27 -11.53 1.20 -12.79
CA SER A 27 -11.98 1.46 -14.16
C SER A 27 -13.45 1.91 -14.20
N GLU A 28 -14.30 1.29 -13.38
CA GLU A 28 -15.70 1.72 -13.21
C GLU A 28 -15.81 3.13 -12.64
N MET A 29 -14.97 3.49 -11.65
CA MET A 29 -14.97 4.83 -11.05
C MET A 29 -14.49 5.92 -12.01
N VAL A 30 -13.46 5.64 -12.80
CA VAL A 30 -12.93 6.61 -13.79
C VAL A 30 -13.77 6.62 -15.07
N GLY A 31 -14.57 5.58 -15.32
CA GLY A 31 -15.39 5.47 -16.54
C GLY A 31 -14.59 5.11 -17.79
N GLY A 32 -13.39 4.55 -17.60
CA GLY A 32 -12.43 4.21 -18.65
C GLY A 32 -11.47 3.11 -18.22
N PRO A 33 -10.72 2.50 -19.16
CA PRO A 33 -9.77 1.45 -18.83
C PRO A 33 -8.60 2.01 -18.02
N ILE A 34 -8.27 1.37 -16.90
CA ILE A 34 -7.06 1.64 -16.14
C ILE A 34 -6.07 0.50 -16.34
N GLU A 35 -4.86 0.85 -16.74
CA GLU A 35 -3.72 -0.08 -16.79
C GLU A 35 -2.93 0.01 -15.48
N MET A 36 -2.28 -1.09 -15.11
CA MET A 36 -1.43 -1.16 -13.92
C MET A 36 -0.12 -1.85 -14.29
N GLU A 37 1.00 -1.29 -13.84
CA GLU A 37 2.29 -1.99 -13.85
C GLU A 37 2.32 -3.05 -12.74
N PRO A 38 3.01 -4.19 -12.96
CA PRO A 38 3.27 -5.13 -11.88
C PRO A 38 3.86 -4.42 -10.65
N PRO A 39 3.33 -4.66 -9.45
CA PRO A 39 3.76 -3.95 -8.26
C PRO A 39 5.22 -4.30 -7.92
N ASP A 40 5.96 -3.29 -7.51
CA ASP A 40 7.32 -3.43 -7.02
C ASP A 40 7.30 -3.62 -5.50
N VAL A 41 8.10 -4.57 -5.01
CA VAL A 41 8.09 -4.99 -3.60
C VAL A 41 9.49 -4.85 -3.02
N GLU A 42 9.61 -4.07 -1.96
CA GLU A 42 10.87 -3.81 -1.27
C GLU A 42 10.75 -4.09 0.23
N VAL A 43 11.87 -4.42 0.86
CA VAL A 43 11.99 -4.46 2.32
C VAL A 43 12.92 -3.34 2.72
N LEU A 44 12.37 -2.34 3.40
CA LEU A 44 13.04 -1.13 3.84
C LEU A 44 13.41 -1.23 5.31
N SER A 45 14.53 -0.62 5.67
CA SER A 45 14.79 -0.24 7.05
C SER A 45 13.81 0.83 7.53
N ARG A 46 13.64 0.96 8.85
CA ARG A 46 12.86 2.07 9.44
C ARG A 46 13.31 3.45 8.93
N VAL A 47 14.61 3.65 8.77
CA VAL A 47 15.18 4.92 8.28
C VAL A 47 14.82 5.15 6.82
N GLU A 48 14.93 4.12 5.98
CA GLU A 48 14.56 4.19 4.56
C GLU A 48 13.06 4.43 4.39
N PHE A 49 12.21 3.76 5.16
CA PHE A 49 10.77 4.02 5.17
C PHE A 49 10.43 5.49 5.43
N LEU A 50 10.97 6.06 6.53
CA LEU A 50 10.72 7.47 6.87
C LEU A 50 11.26 8.42 5.79
N LYS A 51 12.42 8.09 5.20
CA LYS A 51 13.00 8.85 4.09
C LYS A 51 12.11 8.80 2.85
N THR A 52 11.60 7.63 2.46
CA THR A 52 10.72 7.46 1.31
C THR A 52 9.42 8.21 1.49
N LEU A 53 8.77 8.11 2.66
CA LEU A 53 7.59 8.91 3.00
C LEU A 53 7.83 10.41 2.85
N ALA A 54 8.97 10.89 3.34
CA ALA A 54 9.35 12.30 3.25
C ALA A 54 9.58 12.75 1.81
N GLN A 55 10.30 11.95 1.02
CA GLN A 55 10.59 12.23 -0.40
C GLN A 55 9.32 12.26 -1.26
N ASN A 56 8.33 11.42 -0.92
CA ASN A 56 7.02 11.41 -1.56
C ASN A 56 6.10 12.57 -1.09
N GLY A 57 6.59 13.46 -0.22
CA GLY A 57 5.93 14.71 0.13
C GLY A 57 4.79 14.57 1.12
N ILE A 58 5.01 13.86 2.25
CA ILE A 58 3.98 13.56 3.28
C ILE A 58 3.09 14.75 3.67
N SER A 59 3.64 15.97 3.77
CA SER A 59 2.89 17.17 4.18
C SER A 59 1.84 17.65 3.18
N LYS A 60 1.91 17.17 1.93
CA LYS A 60 0.98 17.53 0.84
C LYS A 60 0.38 16.30 0.17
N SER A 61 0.71 15.09 0.63
CA SER A 61 0.16 13.85 0.08
C SER A 61 -1.05 13.38 0.86
N PHE A 62 -1.85 12.54 0.24
CA PHE A 62 -2.87 11.80 0.97
C PHE A 62 -2.20 10.61 1.64
N VAL A 63 -2.16 10.61 2.98
CA VAL A 63 -1.59 9.52 3.77
C VAL A 63 -2.56 9.09 4.86
N VAL A 64 -2.82 7.79 4.92
CA VAL A 64 -3.68 7.16 5.93
C VAL A 64 -2.98 5.94 6.50
N ALA A 65 -3.13 5.74 7.81
CA ALA A 65 -2.60 4.58 8.52
C ALA A 65 -3.74 3.77 9.15
N PHE A 66 -3.53 2.48 9.32
CA PHE A 66 -4.48 1.56 9.93
C PHE A 66 -3.74 0.66 10.92
N ASP A 67 -4.33 0.41 12.10
CA ASP A 67 -3.85 -0.67 12.95
C ASP A 67 -4.32 -1.99 12.36
N ILE A 68 -3.46 -3.01 12.40
CA ILE A 68 -3.87 -4.38 12.12
C ILE A 68 -4.48 -4.95 13.41
N THR A 69 -5.73 -5.38 13.35
CA THR A 69 -6.51 -5.82 14.52
C THR A 69 -6.69 -7.34 14.56
N GLU A 70 -6.40 -8.04 13.47
CA GLU A 70 -6.48 -9.50 13.35
C GLU A 70 -5.43 -10.03 12.37
N GLY A 71 -4.96 -11.26 12.60
CA GLY A 71 -4.01 -11.98 11.75
C GLY A 71 -2.55 -11.63 12.02
N LEU A 72 -2.22 -10.34 11.99
CA LEU A 72 -0.90 -9.78 12.32
C LEU A 72 -1.03 -8.69 13.39
N ASN A 73 0.10 -8.36 14.02
CA ASN A 73 0.23 -7.16 14.84
C ASN A 73 1.15 -6.16 14.13
N GLY A 74 0.72 -4.91 14.04
CA GLY A 74 1.39 -3.90 13.24
C GLY A 74 0.50 -2.75 12.83
N ILE A 75 1.03 -1.92 11.94
CA ILE A 75 0.24 -0.94 11.19
C ILE A 75 0.46 -1.12 9.69
N THR A 76 -0.51 -0.66 8.91
CA THR A 76 -0.34 -0.42 7.48
C THR A 76 -0.44 1.08 7.21
N VAL A 77 0.26 1.55 6.17
CA VAL A 77 0.22 2.95 5.74
C VAL A 77 0.01 2.98 4.23
N LEU A 78 -0.96 3.74 3.76
CA LEU A 78 -1.19 4.01 2.35
C LEU A 78 -0.88 5.48 2.06
N GLN A 79 0.00 5.72 1.09
CA GLN A 79 0.39 7.04 0.63
C GLN A 79 0.14 7.18 -0.88
N PHE A 80 -0.54 8.25 -1.26
CA PHE A 80 -0.54 8.79 -2.62
C PHE A 80 0.27 10.08 -2.63
N PRO A 81 1.44 10.13 -3.30
CA PRO A 81 2.19 11.37 -3.50
C PRO A 81 1.29 12.47 -4.06
N THR A 82 1.56 13.74 -3.74
CA THR A 82 0.70 14.88 -4.12
C THR A 82 0.32 14.87 -5.60
N ARG A 83 1.30 14.67 -6.48
CA ARG A 83 1.04 14.64 -7.93
C ARG A 83 0.18 13.45 -8.33
N SER A 84 0.42 12.26 -7.77
CA SER A 84 -0.42 11.08 -8.00
C SER A 84 -1.86 11.32 -7.53
N ALA A 85 -2.03 11.93 -6.36
CA ALA A 85 -3.34 12.20 -5.80
C ALA A 85 -4.11 13.23 -6.65
N ILE A 86 -3.43 14.27 -7.14
CA ILE A 86 -4.01 15.23 -8.10
C ILE A 86 -4.38 14.54 -9.41
N ASN A 87 -3.47 13.76 -9.99
CA ASN A 87 -3.70 13.06 -11.25
C ASN A 87 -4.88 12.11 -11.17
N LEU A 88 -4.95 11.30 -10.11
CA LEU A 88 -6.05 10.37 -9.87
C LEU A 88 -7.38 11.12 -9.65
N SER A 89 -7.38 12.21 -8.88
CA SER A 89 -8.56 13.04 -8.72
C SER A 89 -9.05 13.62 -10.05
N ALA A 90 -8.14 14.11 -10.88
CA ALA A 90 -8.46 14.67 -12.17
C ALA A 90 -9.06 13.60 -13.10
N ALA A 91 -8.46 12.40 -13.14
CA ALA A 91 -8.97 11.26 -13.90
C ALA A 91 -10.39 10.88 -13.46
N LEU A 92 -10.64 10.73 -12.15
CA LEU A 92 -11.96 10.43 -11.59
C LEU A 92 -13.02 11.49 -11.92
N MET A 93 -12.60 12.74 -12.14
CA MET A 93 -13.48 13.87 -12.44
C MET A 93 -13.56 14.17 -13.94
N GLY A 94 -12.84 13.43 -14.79
CA GLY A 94 -12.75 13.70 -16.23
C GLY A 94 -12.13 15.07 -16.55
N MET A 95 -11.15 15.51 -15.74
CA MET A 95 -10.49 16.81 -15.84
C MET A 95 -9.02 16.69 -16.23
N ASP A 96 -8.46 17.77 -16.78
CA ASP A 96 -7.02 17.87 -17.02
C ASP A 96 -6.28 18.26 -15.72
N PRO A 97 -5.31 17.48 -15.22
CA PRO A 97 -4.51 17.82 -14.04
C PRO A 97 -3.51 18.96 -14.29
N SER A 98 -3.38 19.46 -15.52
CA SER A 98 -2.47 20.54 -15.92
C SER A 98 -2.94 21.90 -15.37
N GLY A 99 -2.48 22.23 -14.16
CA GLY A 99 -2.84 23.48 -13.45
C GLY A 99 -3.42 23.25 -12.06
N MET A 100 -3.69 21.99 -11.70
CA MET A 100 -4.02 21.62 -10.33
C MET A 100 -2.74 21.53 -9.48
N GLU A 101 -2.62 22.41 -8.49
CA GLU A 101 -1.50 22.42 -7.53
C GLU A 101 -1.84 21.72 -6.22
N GLU A 102 -3.14 21.66 -5.87
CA GLU A 102 -3.64 21.10 -4.61
C GLU A 102 -4.96 20.36 -4.85
N LEU A 103 -5.30 19.46 -3.91
CA LEU A 103 -6.58 18.75 -3.90
C LEU A 103 -7.65 19.58 -3.19
N ASP A 104 -8.78 19.78 -3.86
CA ASP A 104 -9.99 20.31 -3.22
C ASP A 104 -10.72 19.21 -2.42
N GLU A 105 -11.84 19.56 -1.78
CA GLU A 105 -12.60 18.63 -0.95
C GLU A 105 -13.23 17.47 -1.76
N MET A 106 -13.59 17.72 -3.02
CA MET A 106 -14.12 16.69 -3.90
C MET A 106 -13.02 15.69 -4.27
N GLY A 107 -11.84 16.19 -4.62
CA GLY A 107 -10.68 15.38 -4.90
C GLY A 107 -10.21 14.57 -3.71
N LYS A 108 -10.19 15.15 -2.50
CA LYS A 108 -9.91 14.38 -1.27
C LYS A 108 -10.90 13.24 -1.06
N SER A 109 -12.18 13.47 -1.32
CA SER A 109 -13.22 12.44 -1.21
C SER A 109 -13.00 11.33 -2.24
N ALA A 110 -12.71 11.69 -3.48
CA ALA A 110 -12.44 10.74 -4.56
C ALA A 110 -11.21 9.86 -4.27
N ILE A 111 -10.12 10.46 -3.78
CA ILE A 111 -8.92 9.74 -3.37
C ILE A 111 -9.16 8.85 -2.16
N THR A 112 -10.01 9.28 -1.23
CA THR A 112 -10.39 8.45 -0.08
C THR A 112 -11.10 7.18 -0.53
N GLU A 113 -12.00 7.27 -1.51
CA GLU A 113 -12.72 6.11 -2.04
C GLU A 113 -11.79 5.13 -2.76
N VAL A 114 -10.86 5.64 -3.59
CA VAL A 114 -9.82 4.80 -4.19
C VAL A 114 -8.91 4.18 -3.13
N GLY A 115 -8.56 4.94 -2.10
CA GLY A 115 -7.81 4.44 -0.96
C GLY A 115 -8.50 3.27 -0.26
N ASN A 116 -9.82 3.34 -0.10
CA ASN A 116 -10.65 2.27 0.48
C ASN A 116 -10.65 1.00 -0.39
N ILE A 117 -10.65 1.13 -1.71
CA ILE A 117 -10.53 -0.02 -2.62
C ILE A 117 -9.16 -0.67 -2.48
N LEU A 118 -8.09 0.13 -2.55
CA LEU A 118 -6.72 -0.40 -2.48
C LEU A 118 -6.45 -1.05 -1.12
N ILE A 119 -6.92 -0.46 -0.02
CA ILE A 119 -6.70 -1.05 1.31
C ILE A 119 -7.42 -2.40 1.46
N SER A 120 -8.63 -2.56 0.92
CA SER A 120 -9.33 -3.85 0.90
C SER A 120 -8.54 -4.89 0.12
N VAL A 121 -8.03 -4.52 -1.05
CA VAL A 121 -7.23 -5.42 -1.90
C VAL A 121 -5.94 -5.84 -1.20
N TYR A 122 -5.22 -4.91 -0.57
CA TYR A 122 -4.03 -5.24 0.21
C TYR A 122 -4.35 -6.10 1.42
N THR A 123 -5.49 -5.88 2.07
CA THR A 123 -5.95 -6.72 3.19
C THR A 123 -6.22 -8.15 2.73
N ASP A 124 -6.86 -8.33 1.57
CA ASP A 124 -7.11 -9.65 0.97
C ASP A 124 -5.80 -10.35 0.56
N ILE A 125 -4.83 -9.61 0.02
CA ILE A 125 -3.48 -10.14 -0.27
C ILE A 125 -2.85 -10.66 1.02
N LEU A 126 -2.86 -9.86 2.09
CA LEU A 126 -2.29 -10.27 3.37
C LEU A 126 -2.99 -11.50 3.93
N ALA A 127 -4.32 -11.55 3.89
CA ALA A 127 -5.10 -12.69 4.36
C ALA A 127 -4.79 -13.97 3.57
N LYS A 128 -4.69 -13.86 2.23
CA LYS A 128 -4.31 -14.98 1.36
C LYS A 128 -2.91 -15.50 1.67
N LEU A 129 -1.93 -14.60 1.79
CA LEU A 129 -0.54 -14.97 2.08
C LEU A 129 -0.38 -15.54 3.49
N LEU A 130 -1.15 -15.05 4.45
CA LEU A 130 -1.14 -15.56 5.82
C LEU A 130 -1.94 -16.86 5.98
N GLY A 131 -2.88 -17.14 5.06
CA GLY A 131 -3.79 -18.28 5.12
C GLY A 131 -4.83 -18.18 6.26
N GLU A 132 -5.14 -16.95 6.71
CA GLU A 132 -6.13 -16.65 7.76
C GLU A 132 -6.62 -15.21 7.60
N PRO A 133 -7.77 -14.82 8.22
CA PRO A 133 -8.30 -13.47 8.10
C PRO A 133 -7.34 -12.39 8.62
N VAL A 134 -7.34 -11.24 7.94
CA VAL A 134 -6.67 -10.01 8.37
C VAL A 134 -7.73 -8.92 8.44
N SER A 135 -7.75 -8.20 9.56
CA SER A 135 -8.68 -7.10 9.79
C SER A 135 -7.91 -5.83 10.14
N LEU A 136 -8.44 -4.69 9.73
CA LEU A 136 -7.86 -3.37 9.99
C LEU A 136 -8.79 -2.51 10.85
N SER A 137 -8.22 -1.56 11.59
CA SER A 137 -8.98 -0.50 12.25
C SER A 137 -9.61 0.46 11.22
N PRO A 138 -10.48 1.38 11.64
CA PRO A 138 -10.79 2.56 10.84
C PRO A 138 -9.51 3.37 10.48
N PRO A 139 -9.51 4.14 9.37
CA PRO A 139 -8.36 4.92 8.94
C PRO A 139 -8.00 6.02 9.93
N LYS A 140 -6.70 6.25 10.11
CA LYS A 140 -6.11 7.38 10.82
C LYS A 140 -5.42 8.29 9.80
N PRO A 141 -5.92 9.51 9.55
CA PRO A 141 -5.23 10.47 8.70
C PRO A 141 -3.85 10.81 9.25
N ILE A 142 -2.86 10.88 8.36
CA ILE A 142 -1.49 11.21 8.69
C ILE A 142 -1.13 12.50 7.95
N SER A 143 -0.71 13.52 8.70
CA SER A 143 -0.43 14.86 8.15
C SER A 143 1.05 15.21 8.14
N SER A 144 1.88 14.44 8.86
CA SER A 144 3.29 14.74 9.05
C SER A 144 4.11 13.48 9.35
N LEU A 145 5.43 13.58 9.20
CA LEU A 145 6.34 12.52 9.67
C LEU A 145 6.22 12.29 11.18
N TYR A 146 5.94 13.34 11.95
CA TYR A 146 5.75 13.24 13.39
C TYR A 146 4.59 12.30 13.76
N ASP A 147 3.49 12.35 13.00
CA ASP A 147 2.34 11.45 13.21
C ASP A 147 2.74 9.98 13.00
N ILE A 148 3.51 9.69 11.95
CA ILE A 148 4.05 8.33 11.70
C ILE A 148 5.03 7.93 12.79
N GLU A 149 5.97 8.80 13.15
CA GLU A 149 6.97 8.50 14.18
C GLU A 149 6.32 8.21 15.53
N LYS A 150 5.22 8.88 15.86
CA LYS A 150 4.43 8.59 17.07
C LYS A 150 3.89 7.16 17.05
N GLU A 151 3.33 6.71 15.93
CA GLU A 151 2.87 5.32 15.78
C GLU A 151 4.04 4.33 15.86
N LEU A 152 5.16 4.61 15.18
CA LEU A 152 6.35 3.76 15.22
C LEU A 152 6.99 3.69 16.62
N ASN A 153 6.77 4.68 17.49
CA ASN A 153 7.34 4.70 18.85
C ASN A 153 6.49 3.95 19.88
N ARG A 154 5.38 3.33 19.47
CA ARG A 154 4.61 2.44 20.34
C ARG A 154 5.47 1.24 20.79
N PRO A 155 5.24 0.66 21.98
CA PRO A 155 6.09 -0.40 22.54
C PRO A 155 6.26 -1.63 21.64
N ASP A 156 5.22 -1.96 20.87
CA ASP A 156 5.16 -3.05 19.90
C ASP A 156 5.93 -2.76 18.60
N LEU A 157 6.11 -1.49 18.21
CA LEU A 157 6.70 -1.10 16.92
C LEU A 157 8.07 -0.41 17.03
N ARG A 158 8.45 0.05 18.22
CA ARG A 158 9.68 0.86 18.42
C ARG A 158 10.97 0.20 17.95
N ASN A 159 10.99 -1.13 17.88
CA ASN A 159 12.16 -1.91 17.47
C ASN A 159 12.00 -2.51 16.06
N VAL A 160 10.92 -2.21 15.34
CA VAL A 160 10.72 -2.70 13.97
C VAL A 160 11.80 -2.09 13.07
N ASP A 161 12.53 -2.96 12.38
CA ASP A 161 13.52 -2.58 11.37
C ASP A 161 13.18 -3.08 9.96
N LYS A 162 12.18 -3.94 9.78
CA LYS A 162 11.75 -4.44 8.46
C LYS A 162 10.36 -3.93 8.15
N ILE A 163 10.26 -3.13 7.11
CA ILE A 163 9.02 -2.57 6.61
C ILE A 163 8.89 -2.99 5.16
N MET A 164 7.77 -3.62 4.80
CA MET A 164 7.54 -4.01 3.42
C MET A 164 6.87 -2.85 2.69
N LEU A 165 7.47 -2.41 1.58
CA LEU A 165 6.90 -1.42 0.68
C LEU A 165 6.36 -2.15 -0.55
N PHE A 166 5.14 -1.80 -0.93
CA PHE A 166 4.48 -2.15 -2.17
C PHE A 166 4.23 -0.87 -2.94
N LYS A 167 4.92 -0.74 -4.08
CA LYS A 167 4.76 0.39 -4.98
C LYS A 167 3.96 -0.05 -6.20
N THR A 168 2.86 0.63 -6.46
CA THR A 168 2.01 0.35 -7.62
C THR A 168 1.89 1.59 -8.48
N ARG A 169 1.98 1.40 -9.80
CA ARG A 169 1.71 2.45 -10.78
C ARG A 169 0.49 2.09 -11.60
N PHE A 170 -0.35 3.08 -11.82
CA PHE A 170 -1.55 3.00 -12.62
C PHE A 170 -1.49 4.06 -13.71
N TYR A 171 -2.19 3.78 -14.81
CA TYR A 171 -2.32 4.68 -15.95
C TYR A 171 -3.75 4.68 -16.45
N GLU A 172 -4.30 5.86 -16.66
CA GLU A 172 -5.49 6.06 -17.48
C GLU A 172 -5.09 6.98 -18.63
N GLU A 173 -5.22 6.49 -19.87
CA GLU A 173 -4.66 7.11 -21.07
C GLU A 173 -3.20 7.61 -20.91
N ASN A 174 -3.02 8.91 -20.66
CA ASN A 174 -1.72 9.56 -20.46
C ASN A 174 -1.49 10.06 -19.03
N ILE A 175 -2.43 9.79 -18.11
CA ILE A 175 -2.42 10.22 -16.72
C ILE A 175 -1.92 9.05 -15.86
N GLY A 176 -0.66 9.13 -15.46
CA GLY A 176 -0.05 8.18 -14.52
C GLY A 176 -0.24 8.60 -13.06
N PHE A 177 -0.51 7.65 -12.17
CA PHE A 177 -0.51 7.87 -10.72
C PHE A 177 0.11 6.67 -9.98
N GLU A 178 0.84 6.98 -8.91
CA GLU A 178 1.52 5.99 -8.07
C GLU A 178 0.88 5.91 -6.68
N SER A 179 0.82 4.71 -6.11
CA SER A 179 0.50 4.47 -4.70
C SER A 179 1.62 3.69 -4.00
N PHE A 180 1.76 3.95 -2.70
CA PHE A 180 2.75 3.32 -1.85
C PHE A 180 2.01 2.74 -0.64
N PHE A 181 1.99 1.42 -0.53
CA PHE A 181 1.46 0.71 0.61
C PHE A 181 2.61 0.14 1.43
N TYR A 182 2.61 0.44 2.73
CA TYR A 182 3.63 -0.02 3.66
C TYR A 182 2.98 -0.96 4.68
N LEU A 183 3.57 -2.13 4.86
CA LEU A 183 3.30 -3.02 5.98
C LEU A 183 4.41 -2.86 7.02
N VAL A 184 4.03 -2.47 8.23
CA VAL A 184 4.92 -2.30 9.39
C VAL A 184 4.50 -3.34 10.43
N PRO A 185 4.89 -4.62 10.25
CA PRO A 185 4.56 -5.67 11.21
C PRO A 185 5.54 -5.60 12.39
N ASP A 186 5.11 -6.05 13.57
CA ASP A 186 6.06 -6.37 14.63
C ASP A 186 6.94 -7.57 14.24
N GLU A 187 8.00 -7.81 15.02
CA GLU A 187 8.98 -8.86 14.71
C GLU A 187 8.34 -10.26 14.63
N THR A 188 7.42 -10.57 15.54
CA THR A 188 6.73 -11.87 15.58
C THR A 188 5.83 -12.06 14.35
N SER A 189 5.12 -11.01 13.95
CA SER A 189 4.23 -11.01 12.79
C SER A 189 5.01 -11.08 11.48
N PHE A 190 6.16 -10.41 11.40
CA PHE A 190 7.06 -10.54 10.26
C PHE A 190 7.57 -11.97 10.10
N GLU A 191 8.03 -12.60 11.19
CA GLU A 191 8.45 -14.00 11.16
C GLU A 191 7.32 -14.95 10.78
N LYS A 192 6.11 -14.72 11.30
CA LYS A 192 4.92 -15.52 10.97
C LYS A 192 4.63 -15.46 9.47
N LEU A 193 4.60 -14.26 8.91
CA LEU A 193 4.37 -14.02 7.49
C LEU A 193 5.44 -14.72 6.65
N VAL A 194 6.71 -14.57 7.00
CA VAL A 194 7.83 -15.25 6.35
C VAL A 194 7.66 -16.78 6.39
N LYS A 195 7.37 -17.36 7.55
CA LYS A 195 7.18 -18.81 7.70
C LYS A 195 6.02 -19.34 6.83
N ARG A 196 4.95 -18.56 6.68
CA ARG A 196 3.82 -18.92 5.82
C ARG A 196 4.22 -18.94 4.34
N LEU A 197 4.96 -17.93 3.89
CA LEU A 197 5.47 -17.87 2.52
C LEU A 197 6.44 -19.02 2.24
N GLU A 198 7.32 -19.35 3.21
CA GLU A 198 8.22 -20.50 3.12
C GLU A 198 7.50 -21.84 2.97
N ALA A 199 6.35 -22.00 3.62
CA ALA A 199 5.56 -23.23 3.56
C ALA A 199 4.89 -23.42 2.19
N GLN A 200 4.32 -22.36 1.62
CA GLN A 200 3.59 -22.41 0.34
C GLN A 200 4.46 -22.90 -0.81
N VAL A 201 5.74 -22.57 -0.82
CA VAL A 201 6.61 -23.02 -1.92
C VAL A 201 7.18 -24.42 -1.72
N LYS A 202 7.23 -24.93 -0.49
CA LYS A 202 7.51 -26.35 -0.32
C LYS A 202 6.37 -27.20 -0.89
N GLU A 203 5.15 -26.71 -0.82
CA GLU A 203 3.98 -27.37 -1.40
C GLU A 203 3.99 -27.31 -2.94
N GLU A 204 4.38 -26.19 -3.55
CA GLU A 204 4.50 -26.06 -5.02
C GLU A 204 5.70 -26.81 -5.63
N GLY A 205 6.75 -27.09 -4.85
CA GLY A 205 7.94 -27.82 -5.30
C GLY A 205 7.84 -29.35 -5.23
N ASP A 206 6.80 -29.87 -4.57
CA ASP A 206 6.52 -31.30 -4.39
C ASP A 206 5.40 -31.83 -5.32
N GLU A 207 4.83 -30.96 -6.18
CA GLU A 207 3.90 -31.31 -7.28
C GLU A 207 4.61 -31.46 -8.64
#